data_AF-I1RNX1-F1
#
_entry.id   AF-I1RNX1-F1
#
_cell.length_a   1.000
_cell.length_b   1.000
_cell.length_c   1.000
_cell.angle_alpha   90.00
_cell.angle_beta   90.00
_cell.angle_gamma   90.00
#
_symmetry.space_group_name_H-M   'P 1'
#
loop_
_entity.id
_entity.type
_entity.pdbx_description
1 polymer ?
#
loop_
_entity_poly.entity_id
_entity_poly.type
_entity_poly.pdbx_seq_one_letter_code
_entity_poly.pdbx_strand_id
1 'polypeptide(L)'
;MDIRTMYDTKGQELSVACHILECRYSTITRKNSLPGFDCLIVVLRLIYGTFMFENGGSCHWIGAAETKNHFLRHAWSPFGPEEREVREDAKDREKVLKSIAGCDYSFELLCNSELMSETFWSQNTFQLFEGLLVATTAKYVECSPTQFANHCLLKLDLAADPTSTLEGVIKQSFGLVPFHDQWVWARPNRPWVIRVMYTPDVTMSRRLDINDFRTRCVPRPR
;
A
#
# COMPACT_ATOMS: atom_id res chain seq x y z
N MET A 1 -3.29 -8.19 -20.34
CA MET A 1 -1.99 -8.87 -20.19
C MET A 1 -1.51 -8.85 -18.74
N ASP A 2 -0.62 -9.78 -18.36
CA ASP A 2 -0.05 -9.88 -16.99
C ASP A 2 1.43 -10.27 -17.07
N ILE A 3 2.31 -9.45 -16.47
CA ILE A 3 3.78 -9.66 -16.47
C ILE A 3 4.16 -11.05 -15.97
N ARG A 4 3.43 -11.60 -14.99
CA ARG A 4 3.71 -12.90 -14.39
C ARG A 4 3.52 -14.07 -15.35
N THR A 5 2.78 -13.85 -16.43
CA THR A 5 2.56 -14.84 -17.50
C THR A 5 3.48 -14.64 -18.70
N MET A 6 4.15 -13.48 -18.78
CA MET A 6 4.99 -13.09 -19.92
C MET A 6 6.47 -13.34 -19.68
N TYR A 7 6.91 -13.36 -18.42
CA TYR A 7 8.31 -13.49 -18.03
C TYR A 7 8.48 -14.59 -16.98
N ASP A 8 9.65 -15.22 -16.96
CA ASP A 8 10.06 -16.09 -15.87
C ASP A 8 10.35 -15.28 -14.59
N THR A 9 9.31 -15.12 -13.77
CA THR A 9 9.34 -14.41 -12.50
C THR A 9 10.03 -15.17 -11.35
N LYS A 10 10.63 -16.33 -11.64
CA LYS A 10 11.40 -17.14 -10.68
C LYS A 10 12.82 -17.45 -11.15
N GLY A 11 13.21 -17.01 -12.35
CA GLY A 11 14.51 -17.29 -12.93
C GLY A 11 15.15 -16.05 -13.55
N GLN A 12 15.71 -16.21 -14.76
CA GLN A 12 16.65 -15.23 -15.32
C GLN A 12 15.99 -13.91 -15.74
N GLU A 13 14.69 -13.92 -16.00
CA GLU A 13 13.94 -12.74 -16.45
C GLU A 13 13.35 -11.91 -15.30
N LEU A 14 13.61 -12.29 -14.05
CA LEU A 14 13.10 -11.62 -12.86
C LEU A 14 13.43 -10.12 -12.85
N SER A 15 14.70 -9.79 -13.10
CA SER A 15 15.18 -8.41 -13.11
C SER A 15 14.52 -7.58 -14.22
N VAL A 16 14.19 -8.21 -15.36
CA VAL A 16 13.46 -7.57 -16.46
C VAL A 16 12.02 -7.29 -16.05
N ALA A 17 11.34 -8.25 -15.43
CA ALA A 17 9.98 -8.08 -14.92
C ALA A 17 9.89 -6.97 -13.86
N CYS A 18 10.82 -6.91 -12.90
CA CYS A 18 10.93 -5.83 -11.92
C CYS A 18 11.11 -4.47 -12.61
N HIS A 19 12.08 -4.38 -13.54
CA HIS A 19 12.36 -3.16 -14.26
C HIS A 19 11.14 -2.65 -15.05
N ILE A 20 10.36 -3.55 -15.64
CA ILE A 20 9.12 -3.20 -16.34
C ILE A 20 8.09 -2.59 -15.37
N LEU A 21 7.91 -3.19 -14.19
CA LEU A 21 6.97 -2.68 -13.19
C LEU A 21 7.35 -1.29 -12.69
N GLU A 22 8.63 -1.08 -12.44
CA GLU A 22 9.13 0.18 -11.86
C GLU A 22 9.27 1.31 -12.89
N CYS A 23 9.68 1.00 -14.13
CA CYS A 23 10.08 2.01 -15.09
C CYS A 23 9.08 2.24 -16.22
N ARG A 24 8.19 1.29 -16.52
CA ARG A 24 7.16 1.51 -17.56
C ARG A 24 5.90 2.11 -16.97
N TYR A 25 5.41 3.15 -17.64
CA TYR A 25 4.19 3.87 -17.30
C TYR A 25 3.08 3.58 -18.31
N SER A 26 1.83 3.61 -17.85
CA SER A 26 0.67 3.44 -18.73
C SER A 26 0.62 4.57 -19.77
N THR A 27 0.25 4.23 -21.00
CA THR A 27 0.12 5.15 -22.14
C THR A 27 -1.19 5.93 -22.07
N ILE A 28 -1.43 6.57 -20.93
CA ILE A 28 -2.66 7.29 -20.60
C ILE A 28 -2.72 8.56 -21.44
N THR A 29 -3.85 8.78 -22.10
CA THR A 29 -4.15 10.08 -22.73
C THR A 29 -4.78 11.01 -21.70
N ARG A 30 -4.62 12.34 -21.85
CA ARG A 30 -5.22 13.34 -20.94
C ARG A 30 -6.73 13.14 -20.70
N LYS A 31 -7.46 12.57 -21.67
CA LYS A 31 -8.90 12.33 -21.60
C LYS A 31 -9.28 11.16 -20.68
N ASN A 32 -8.35 10.24 -20.42
CA ASN A 32 -8.59 9.02 -19.65
C ASN A 32 -7.76 8.97 -18.35
N SER A 33 -7.02 10.05 -18.03
CA SER A 33 -6.23 10.15 -16.81
C SER A 33 -7.13 10.41 -15.61
N LEU A 34 -6.82 9.69 -14.53
CA LEU A 34 -7.45 9.85 -13.22
C LEU A 34 -6.30 9.89 -12.22
N PRO A 35 -5.80 11.10 -11.87
CA PRO A 35 -4.53 11.25 -11.16
C PRO A 35 -4.43 10.42 -9.87
N GLY A 36 -5.52 10.31 -9.10
CA GLY A 36 -5.55 9.49 -7.89
C GLY A 36 -5.33 8.00 -8.16
N PHE A 37 -6.01 7.47 -9.17
CA PHE A 37 -5.86 6.08 -9.61
C PHE A 37 -4.49 5.83 -10.22
N ASP A 38 -4.04 6.72 -11.09
CA ASP A 38 -2.75 6.62 -11.78
C ASP A 38 -1.60 6.58 -10.76
N CYS A 39 -1.68 7.43 -9.71
CA CYS A 39 -0.74 7.41 -8.60
C CYS A 39 -0.78 6.09 -7.81
N LEU A 40 -1.98 5.57 -7.51
CA LEU A 40 -2.12 4.29 -6.81
C LEU A 40 -1.47 3.13 -7.59
N ILE A 41 -1.68 3.08 -8.90
CA ILE A 41 -1.09 2.04 -9.75
C ILE A 41 0.44 2.11 -9.72
N VAL A 42 1.03 3.30 -9.79
CA VAL A 42 2.49 3.46 -9.65
C VAL A 42 2.98 2.94 -8.31
N VAL A 43 2.32 3.29 -7.20
CA VAL A 43 2.71 2.82 -5.86
C VAL A 43 2.61 1.30 -5.75
N LEU A 44 1.52 0.69 -6.23
CA LEU A 44 1.35 -0.77 -6.21
C LEU A 44 2.43 -1.48 -7.01
N ARG A 45 2.78 -0.95 -8.19
CA ARG A 45 3.85 -1.49 -9.03
C ARG A 45 5.21 -1.45 -8.37
N LEU A 46 5.53 -0.37 -7.67
CA LEU A 46 6.77 -0.26 -6.89
C LEU A 46 6.81 -1.32 -5.78
N ILE A 47 5.69 -1.52 -5.06
CA ILE A 47 5.59 -2.55 -4.02
C ILE A 47 5.78 -3.95 -4.63
N TYR A 48 5.19 -4.21 -5.80
CA TYR A 48 5.34 -5.49 -6.50
C TYR A 48 6.76 -5.73 -6.98
N GLY A 49 7.36 -4.74 -7.65
CA GLY A 49 8.75 -4.78 -8.14
C GLY A 49 9.74 -5.03 -7.01
N THR A 50 9.56 -4.36 -5.87
CA THR A 50 10.47 -4.42 -4.72
C THR A 50 10.29 -5.71 -3.91
N PHE A 51 9.07 -6.07 -3.52
CA PHE A 51 8.86 -7.08 -2.47
C PHE A 51 8.30 -8.41 -2.96
N MET A 52 7.49 -8.41 -4.03
CA MET A 52 6.82 -9.64 -4.45
C MET A 52 7.74 -10.58 -5.24
N PHE A 53 8.75 -10.04 -5.91
CA PHE A 53 9.74 -10.84 -6.62
C PHE A 53 10.83 -11.43 -5.74
N GLU A 54 11.17 -10.78 -4.63
CA GLU A 54 12.00 -11.39 -3.57
C GLU A 54 11.37 -12.69 -3.04
N ASN A 55 10.05 -12.84 -3.18
CA ASN A 55 9.28 -14.02 -2.79
C ASN A 55 8.85 -14.91 -3.99
N GLY A 56 9.52 -14.77 -5.14
CA GLY A 56 9.25 -15.59 -6.34
C GLY A 56 7.87 -15.32 -6.99
N GLY A 57 7.34 -14.11 -6.84
CA GLY A 57 6.11 -13.65 -7.48
C GLY A 57 4.82 -14.28 -6.95
N SER A 58 4.89 -15.08 -5.88
CA SER A 58 3.76 -15.88 -5.38
C SER A 58 3.48 -15.57 -3.90
N CYS A 59 2.53 -14.68 -3.66
CA CYS A 59 1.91 -14.53 -2.34
C CYS A 59 0.56 -15.23 -2.34
N HIS A 60 0.33 -16.19 -1.44
CA HIS A 60 -0.90 -17.01 -1.41
C HIS A 60 -2.21 -16.18 -1.37
N TRP A 61 -2.15 -14.97 -0.81
CA TRP A 61 -3.30 -14.08 -0.70
C TRP A 61 -3.59 -13.26 -1.97
N ILE A 62 -2.62 -13.08 -2.88
CA ILE A 62 -2.72 -12.10 -3.98
C ILE A 62 -3.81 -12.46 -4.98
N GLY A 63 -3.98 -13.75 -5.33
CA GLY A 63 -5.01 -14.17 -6.28
C GLY A 63 -6.44 -13.93 -5.77
N ALA A 64 -6.67 -14.19 -4.48
CA ALA A 64 -7.96 -13.90 -3.84
C ALA A 64 -8.22 -12.37 -3.77
N ALA A 65 -7.19 -11.60 -3.43
CA ALA A 65 -7.24 -10.15 -3.39
C ALA A 65 -7.54 -9.54 -4.78
N GLU A 66 -6.86 -10.00 -5.84
CA GLU A 66 -7.05 -9.54 -7.22
C GLU A 66 -8.43 -9.88 -7.79
N THR A 67 -9.01 -11.01 -7.36
CA THR A 67 -10.38 -11.39 -7.76
C THR A 67 -11.41 -10.40 -7.23
N LYS A 68 -11.17 -9.84 -6.04
CA LYS A 68 -12.05 -8.85 -5.41
C LYS A 68 -11.69 -7.41 -5.79
N ASN A 69 -10.41 -7.10 -5.98
CA ASN A 69 -9.89 -5.77 -6.22
C ASN A 69 -9.11 -5.70 -7.54
N HIS A 70 -9.77 -5.17 -8.56
CA HIS A 70 -9.20 -5.07 -9.90
C HIS A 70 -8.02 -4.10 -10.02
N PHE A 71 -7.81 -3.19 -9.05
CA PHE A 71 -6.62 -2.32 -9.01
C PHE A 71 -5.34 -3.14 -8.93
N LEU A 72 -5.36 -4.16 -8.06
CA LEU A 72 -4.22 -5.03 -7.80
C LEU A 72 -3.84 -5.80 -9.07
N ARG A 73 -4.84 -6.33 -9.78
CA ARG A 73 -4.62 -7.03 -11.04
C ARG A 73 -4.08 -6.10 -12.12
N HIS A 74 -4.66 -4.90 -12.25
CA HIS A 74 -4.24 -3.94 -13.25
C HIS A 74 -2.79 -3.48 -13.05
N ALA A 75 -2.33 -3.40 -11.80
CA ALA A 75 -0.94 -3.04 -11.50
C ALA A 75 0.09 -4.03 -12.08
N TRP A 76 -0.27 -5.28 -12.38
CA TRP A 76 0.62 -6.25 -13.06
C TRP A 76 0.72 -6.11 -14.58
N SER A 77 0.03 -5.14 -15.19
CA SER A 77 0.08 -4.94 -16.64
C SER A 77 1.52 -4.62 -17.10
N PRO A 78 2.00 -5.12 -18.24
CA PRO A 78 3.36 -4.79 -18.71
C PRO A 78 3.56 -3.28 -18.89
N PHE A 79 2.53 -2.60 -19.41
CA PHE A 79 2.62 -1.25 -19.99
C PHE A 79 3.69 -1.17 -21.08
N GLY A 80 3.37 -0.47 -22.16
CA GLY A 80 4.36 -0.22 -23.17
C GLY A 80 3.77 0.44 -24.40
N PRO A 81 4.65 0.88 -25.30
CA PRO A 81 4.27 1.70 -26.43
C PRO A 81 3.68 0.88 -27.58
N GLU A 82 3.73 -0.45 -27.53
CA GLU A 82 3.24 -1.29 -28.61
C GLU A 82 1.71 -1.22 -28.70
N GLU A 83 1.16 -1.13 -29.90
CA GLU A 83 -0.28 -0.94 -30.13
C GLU A 83 -1.14 -2.00 -29.43
N ARG A 84 -0.65 -3.23 -29.34
CA ARG A 84 -1.30 -4.31 -28.59
C ARG A 84 -1.34 -4.01 -27.09
N GLU A 85 -0.22 -3.62 -26.49
CA GLU A 85 -0.11 -3.28 -25.07
C GLU A 85 -1.01 -2.10 -24.71
N VAL A 86 -1.00 -1.05 -25.53
CA VAL A 86 -1.85 0.14 -25.35
C VAL A 86 -3.34 -0.25 -25.37
N ARG A 87 -3.77 -1.07 -26.33
CA ARG A 87 -5.18 -1.49 -26.44
C ARG A 87 -5.62 -2.37 -25.26
N GLU A 88 -4.78 -3.31 -24.85
CA GLU A 88 -5.09 -4.19 -23.73
C GLU A 88 -5.13 -3.42 -22.40
N ASP A 89 -4.18 -2.52 -22.18
CA ASP A 89 -4.14 -1.61 -21.02
C ASP A 89 -5.41 -0.75 -20.95
N ALA A 90 -5.78 -0.10 -22.06
CA ALA A 90 -7.00 0.71 -22.12
C ALA A 90 -8.26 -0.10 -21.78
N LYS A 91 -8.36 -1.34 -22.29
CA LYS A 91 -9.48 -2.24 -22.02
C LYS A 91 -9.54 -2.66 -20.55
N ASP A 92 -8.41 -3.02 -19.95
CA ASP A 92 -8.36 -3.43 -18.54
C ASP A 92 -8.60 -2.24 -17.61
N ARG A 93 -8.04 -1.07 -17.93
CA ARG A 93 -8.34 0.20 -17.25
C ARG A 93 -9.83 0.51 -17.28
N GLU A 94 -10.49 0.42 -18.43
CA GLU A 94 -11.92 0.71 -18.55
C GLU A 94 -12.77 -0.18 -17.62
N LYS A 95 -12.44 -1.46 -17.48
CA LYS A 95 -13.13 -2.37 -16.55
C LYS A 95 -12.95 -1.92 -15.10
N VAL A 96 -11.74 -1.52 -14.74
CA VAL A 96 -11.43 -1.00 -13.40
C VAL A 96 -12.24 0.28 -13.14
N LEU A 97 -12.22 1.23 -14.07
CA LEU A 97 -12.94 2.49 -13.93
C LEU A 97 -14.46 2.30 -13.85
N LYS A 98 -15.02 1.33 -14.57
CA LYS A 98 -16.43 0.94 -14.44
C LYS A 98 -16.76 0.41 -13.04
N SER A 99 -15.85 -0.33 -12.41
CA SER A 99 -16.07 -0.83 -11.04
C SER A 99 -16.04 0.25 -9.96
N ILE A 100 -15.56 1.45 -10.31
CA ILE A 100 -15.50 2.62 -9.41
C ILE A 100 -16.24 3.83 -9.97
N ALA A 101 -17.12 3.66 -10.96
CA ALA A 101 -17.81 4.78 -11.57
C ALA A 101 -18.72 5.47 -10.54
N GLY A 102 -18.58 6.78 -10.38
CA GLY A 102 -19.47 7.61 -9.57
C GLY A 102 -18.85 8.37 -8.40
N CYS A 103 -17.56 8.16 -8.08
CA CYS A 103 -16.90 8.98 -7.06
C CYS A 103 -15.63 9.66 -7.58
N ASP A 104 -15.41 10.88 -7.09
CA ASP A 104 -14.19 11.64 -7.33
C ASP A 104 -13.11 11.12 -6.38
N TYR A 105 -12.24 10.26 -6.90
CA TYR A 105 -11.31 9.54 -6.06
C TYR A 105 -9.91 10.16 -6.12
N SER A 106 -9.57 10.93 -5.09
CA SER A 106 -8.19 11.28 -4.79
C SER A 106 -7.36 10.02 -4.51
N PHE A 107 -6.03 10.13 -4.66
CA PHE A 107 -5.12 9.03 -4.29
C PHE A 107 -5.35 8.58 -2.84
N GLU A 108 -5.53 9.53 -1.92
CA GLU A 108 -5.80 9.26 -0.50
C GLU A 108 -7.07 8.40 -0.32
N LEU A 109 -8.16 8.77 -0.99
CA LEU A 109 -9.43 8.04 -0.89
C LEU A 109 -9.33 6.62 -1.45
N LEU A 110 -8.62 6.41 -2.58
CA LEU A 110 -8.43 5.07 -3.13
C LEU A 110 -7.52 4.24 -2.22
N CYS A 111 -6.38 4.79 -1.82
CA CYS A 111 -5.36 4.11 -1.03
C CYS A 111 -5.91 3.65 0.32
N ASN A 112 -6.77 4.46 0.95
CA ASN A 112 -7.40 4.16 2.24
C ASN A 112 -8.84 3.64 2.11
N SER A 113 -9.30 3.30 0.91
CA SER A 113 -10.63 2.72 0.70
C SER A 113 -10.80 1.40 1.45
N GLU A 114 -12.04 1.06 1.78
CA GLU A 114 -12.38 -0.24 2.37
C GLU A 114 -11.90 -1.40 1.50
N LEU A 115 -12.07 -1.28 0.17
CA LEU A 115 -11.59 -2.29 -0.78
C LEU A 115 -10.08 -2.53 -0.66
N MET A 116 -9.28 -1.46 -0.61
CA MET A 116 -7.83 -1.57 -0.43
C MET A 116 -7.46 -2.12 0.95
N SER A 117 -8.16 -1.68 2.00
CA SER A 117 -7.92 -2.13 3.36
C SER A 117 -8.21 -3.61 3.55
N GLU A 118 -9.30 -4.13 2.97
CA GLU A 118 -9.68 -5.55 3.08
C GLU A 118 -8.85 -6.48 2.20
N THR A 119 -8.41 -6.01 1.03
CA THR A 119 -7.77 -6.88 0.04
C THR A 119 -6.25 -6.80 0.08
N PHE A 120 -5.69 -5.64 0.44
CA PHE A 120 -4.26 -5.39 0.34
C PHE A 120 -3.63 -5.05 1.69
N TRP A 121 -4.11 -4.01 2.38
CA TRP A 121 -3.41 -3.51 3.58
C TRP A 121 -3.60 -4.36 4.83
N SER A 122 -4.65 -5.18 4.89
CA SER A 122 -4.86 -6.13 5.96
C SER A 122 -4.00 -7.38 5.86
N GLN A 123 -3.23 -7.56 4.78
CA GLN A 123 -2.37 -8.74 4.64
C GLN A 123 -1.21 -8.64 5.64
N ASN A 124 -0.87 -9.75 6.30
CA ASN A 124 0.13 -9.79 7.38
C ASN A 124 1.48 -9.17 6.99
N THR A 125 1.86 -9.21 5.72
CA THR A 125 3.10 -8.61 5.18
C THR A 125 3.12 -7.08 5.23
N PHE A 126 1.97 -6.43 5.35
CA PHE A 126 1.84 -4.96 5.42
C PHE A 126 1.36 -4.46 6.79
N GLN A 127 1.07 -5.38 7.71
CA GLN A 127 0.63 -5.03 9.05
C GLN A 127 1.80 -4.55 9.91
N LEU A 128 1.62 -3.43 10.60
CA LEU A 128 2.63 -2.87 11.51
C LEU A 128 2.83 -3.73 12.77
N PHE A 129 1.84 -4.54 13.11
CA PHE A 129 1.79 -5.35 14.33
C PHE A 129 1.59 -6.83 14.01
N GLU A 130 2.15 -7.73 14.83
CA GLU A 130 1.96 -9.19 14.69
C GLU A 130 0.53 -9.63 15.09
N GLY A 131 -0.28 -8.67 15.53
CA GLY A 131 -1.59 -8.85 16.15
C GLY A 131 -1.72 -7.95 17.38
N LEU A 132 -2.96 -7.70 17.79
CA LEU A 132 -3.27 -6.92 18.99
C LEU A 132 -3.73 -7.88 20.08
N LEU A 133 -3.11 -7.83 21.25
CA LEU A 133 -3.47 -8.65 22.40
C LEU A 133 -4.12 -7.79 23.48
N VAL A 134 -5.31 -8.14 23.95
CA VAL A 134 -5.97 -7.42 25.05
C VAL A 134 -5.09 -7.48 26.29
N ALA A 135 -4.80 -6.32 26.89
CA ALA A 135 -3.80 -6.20 27.95
C ALA A 135 -4.14 -7.03 29.21
N THR A 136 -5.43 -7.20 29.51
CA THR A 136 -5.92 -7.91 30.70
C THR A 136 -6.09 -9.40 30.51
N THR A 137 -6.39 -9.87 29.30
CA THR A 137 -6.71 -11.29 29.03
C THR A 137 -5.68 -12.01 28.17
N ALA A 138 -4.75 -11.27 27.56
CA ALA A 138 -3.78 -11.77 26.59
C ALA A 138 -4.42 -12.53 25.40
N LYS A 139 -5.71 -12.28 25.12
CA LYS A 139 -6.40 -12.81 23.94
C LYS A 139 -6.22 -11.87 22.75
N TYR A 140 -6.18 -12.42 21.55
CA TYR A 140 -6.20 -11.62 20.33
C TYR A 140 -7.51 -10.85 20.22
N VAL A 141 -7.40 -9.60 19.78
CA VAL A 141 -8.56 -8.75 19.50
C VAL A 141 -9.25 -9.24 18.23
N GLU A 142 -10.54 -9.52 18.32
CA GLU A 142 -11.38 -9.72 17.15
C GLU A 142 -11.72 -8.36 16.54
N CYS A 143 -11.26 -8.11 15.32
CA CYS A 143 -11.58 -6.91 14.56
C CYS A 143 -11.59 -7.21 13.06
N SER A 144 -12.28 -6.39 12.28
CA SER A 144 -12.33 -6.57 10.84
C SER A 144 -10.97 -6.26 10.20
N PRO A 145 -10.67 -6.84 9.01
CA PRO A 145 -9.49 -6.50 8.24
C PRO A 145 -9.31 -4.98 8.05
N THR A 146 -10.41 -4.28 7.78
CA THR A 146 -10.43 -2.82 7.62
C THR A 146 -10.05 -2.08 8.90
N GLN A 147 -10.61 -2.47 10.04
CA GLN A 147 -10.26 -1.86 11.33
C GLN A 147 -8.78 -2.05 11.65
N PHE A 148 -8.27 -3.26 11.44
CA PHE A 148 -6.86 -3.56 11.70
C PHE A 148 -5.92 -2.80 10.75
N ALA A 149 -6.24 -2.77 9.46
CA ALA A 149 -5.49 -2.02 8.46
C ALA A 149 -5.46 -0.51 8.78
N ASN A 150 -6.59 0.06 9.22
CA ASN A 150 -6.67 1.46 9.64
C ASN A 150 -5.86 1.73 10.90
N HIS A 151 -5.78 0.78 11.84
CA HIS A 151 -4.93 0.92 13.02
C HIS A 151 -3.43 0.84 12.68
N CYS A 152 -3.06 0.14 11.61
CA CYS A 152 -1.69 0.12 11.08
C CYS A 152 -1.31 1.40 10.30
N LEU A 153 -2.24 2.34 10.07
CA LEU A 153 -1.95 3.61 9.40
C LEU A 153 -1.44 4.64 10.41
N LEU A 154 -0.16 5.00 10.29
CA LEU A 154 0.42 6.07 11.09
C LEU A 154 -0.13 7.42 10.63
N LYS A 155 -0.39 8.33 11.57
CA LYS A 155 -0.89 9.69 11.26
C LYS A 155 0.09 10.70 11.81
N LEU A 156 0.65 11.53 10.93
CA LEU A 156 1.48 12.66 11.30
C LEU A 156 0.81 13.93 10.79
N ASP A 157 0.16 14.64 11.71
CA ASP A 157 -0.55 15.88 11.42
C ASP A 157 0.20 17.06 12.02
N LEU A 158 1.05 17.70 11.22
CA LEU A 158 1.82 18.88 11.62
C LEU A 158 0.98 20.16 11.61
N ALA A 159 -0.22 20.14 11.02
CA ALA A 159 -1.14 21.26 11.12
C ALA A 159 -1.80 21.29 12.50
N ALA A 160 -2.16 20.13 13.06
CA ALA A 160 -2.71 20.00 14.40
C ALA A 160 -1.63 20.09 15.51
N ASP A 161 -0.50 19.40 15.32
CA ASP A 161 0.64 19.43 16.24
C ASP A 161 1.97 19.62 15.49
N PRO A 162 2.44 20.88 15.35
CA PRO A 162 3.71 21.19 14.67
C PRO A 162 4.96 20.63 15.36
N THR A 163 4.84 20.17 16.61
CA THR A 163 5.95 19.57 17.36
C THR A 163 6.05 18.06 17.19
N SER A 164 5.02 17.44 16.60
CA SER A 164 4.98 16.02 16.33
C SER A 164 6.09 15.59 15.37
N THR A 165 6.60 14.37 15.56
CA THR A 165 7.63 13.80 14.69
C THR A 165 7.22 12.39 14.29
N LEU A 166 7.59 11.97 13.08
CA LEU A 166 7.33 10.60 12.63
C LEU A 166 7.93 9.55 13.59
N GLU A 167 9.08 9.83 14.22
CA GLU A 167 9.66 8.92 15.21
C GLU A 167 8.80 8.83 16.48
N GLY A 168 8.27 9.96 16.95
CA GLY A 168 7.32 9.99 18.06
C GLY A 168 6.05 9.21 17.75
N VAL A 169 5.46 9.42 16.56
CA VAL A 169 4.28 8.67 16.09
C VAL A 169 4.56 7.17 16.02
N ILE A 170 5.72 6.77 15.49
CA ILE A 170 6.14 5.35 15.45
C ILE A 170 6.23 4.80 16.88
N LYS A 171 6.95 5.47 17.79
CA LYS A 171 7.14 5.02 19.18
C LYS A 171 5.82 4.86 19.95
N GLN A 172 4.90 5.81 19.76
CA GLN A 172 3.59 5.81 20.41
C GLN A 172 2.66 4.71 19.87
N SER A 173 2.97 4.13 18.70
CA SER A 173 2.14 3.08 18.09
C SER A 173 2.41 1.68 18.65
N PHE A 174 3.47 1.48 19.45
CA PHE A 174 3.85 0.18 19.98
C PHE A 174 3.76 0.10 21.51
N GLY A 175 3.71 -1.12 22.03
CA GLY A 175 3.59 -1.36 23.46
C GLY A 175 2.13 -1.36 23.89
N LEU A 176 1.83 -0.72 25.02
CA LEU A 176 0.47 -0.65 25.54
C LEU A 176 -0.25 0.56 24.93
N VAL A 177 -1.21 0.32 24.04
CA VAL A 177 -1.90 1.36 23.27
C VAL A 177 -3.42 1.24 23.39
N PRO A 178 -4.18 2.35 23.24
CA PRO A 178 -5.64 2.29 23.23
C PRO A 178 -6.16 1.75 21.88
N PHE A 179 -7.18 0.90 21.93
CA PHE A 179 -7.88 0.35 20.76
C PHE A 179 -9.34 0.06 21.12
N HIS A 180 -10.31 0.71 20.45
CA HIS A 180 -11.77 0.52 20.63
C HIS A 180 -12.18 0.25 22.11
N ASP A 181 -12.01 1.26 22.95
CA ASP A 181 -12.39 1.28 24.38
C ASP A 181 -11.61 0.32 25.31
N GLN A 182 -10.55 -0.33 24.83
CA GLN A 182 -9.68 -1.18 25.63
C GLN A 182 -8.20 -0.89 25.41
N TRP A 183 -7.36 -1.37 26.33
CA TRP A 183 -5.91 -1.33 26.18
C TRP A 183 -5.40 -2.63 25.58
N VAL A 184 -4.52 -2.51 24.59
CA VAL A 184 -3.96 -3.66 23.87
C VAL A 184 -2.44 -3.57 23.80
N TRP A 185 -1.78 -4.71 23.77
CA TRP A 185 -0.37 -4.84 23.44
C TRP A 185 -0.23 -4.90 21.91
N ALA A 186 0.36 -3.85 21.35
CA ALA A 186 0.76 -3.74 19.95
C ALA A 186 2.23 -4.11 19.81
N ARG A 187 2.50 -5.37 19.44
CA ARG A 187 3.86 -5.88 19.23
C ARG A 187 4.34 -5.55 17.82
N PRO A 188 5.56 -5.05 17.64
CA PRO A 188 6.07 -4.68 16.32
C PRO A 188 6.20 -5.90 15.41
N ASN A 189 5.76 -5.75 14.17
CA ASN A 189 6.01 -6.68 13.06
C ASN A 189 7.12 -6.14 12.14
N ARG A 190 7.42 -6.87 11.06
CA ARG A 190 8.32 -6.46 9.99
C ARG A 190 7.55 -6.22 8.69
N PRO A 191 6.74 -5.14 8.61
CA PRO A 191 5.97 -4.86 7.40
C PRO A 191 6.90 -4.52 6.24
N TRP A 192 6.51 -4.92 5.03
CA TRP A 192 7.18 -4.50 3.80
C TRP A 192 6.98 -3.00 3.54
N VAL A 193 5.83 -2.47 3.93
CA VAL A 193 5.47 -1.06 3.71
C VAL A 193 4.92 -0.47 5.01
N ILE A 194 5.42 0.70 5.38
CA ILE A 194 4.86 1.51 6.46
C ILE A 194 4.06 2.64 5.83
N ARG A 195 2.77 2.72 6.16
CA ARG A 195 1.89 3.78 5.65
C ARG A 195 1.82 4.92 6.64
N VAL A 196 1.99 6.15 6.14
CA VAL A 196 1.90 7.37 6.93
C VAL A 196 0.96 8.33 6.21
N MET A 197 -0.13 8.72 6.87
CA MET A 197 -0.96 9.84 6.46
C MET A 197 -0.32 11.12 7.00
N TYR A 198 0.20 11.94 6.09
CA TYR A 198 0.99 13.12 6.42
C TYR A 198 0.23 14.40 6.05
N THR A 199 -0.07 15.22 7.05
CA THR A 199 -0.59 16.57 6.86
C THR A 199 0.53 17.56 7.19
N PRO A 200 1.02 18.35 6.20
CA PRO A 200 2.08 19.33 6.44
C PRO A 200 1.59 20.52 7.28
N ASP A 201 2.52 21.30 7.82
CA ASP A 201 2.17 22.56 8.51
C ASP A 201 1.62 23.59 7.51
N VAL A 202 0.83 24.53 8.02
CA VAL A 202 0.13 25.54 7.19
C VAL A 202 1.12 26.45 6.45
N THR A 203 2.31 26.66 7.01
CA THR A 203 3.36 27.52 6.45
C THR A 203 4.30 26.79 5.51
N MET A 204 4.16 25.46 5.35
CA MET A 204 5.06 24.56 4.62
C MET A 204 6.53 24.66 5.05
N SER A 205 6.77 25.19 6.26
CA SER A 205 8.11 25.49 6.77
C SER A 205 8.89 24.24 7.17
N ARG A 206 8.16 23.15 7.47
CA ARG A 206 8.69 21.82 7.78
C ARG A 206 8.00 20.78 6.92
N ARG A 207 8.54 20.57 5.71
CA ARG A 207 8.19 19.40 4.89
C ARG A 207 9.14 18.26 5.21
N LEU A 208 8.57 17.07 5.41
CA LEU A 208 9.37 15.85 5.38
C LEU A 208 9.92 15.68 3.96
N ASP A 209 11.23 15.55 3.84
CA ASP A 209 11.87 15.19 2.58
C ASP A 209 12.24 13.70 2.54
N ILE A 210 12.75 13.23 1.40
CA ILE A 210 13.14 11.82 1.26
C ILE A 210 14.28 11.41 2.21
N ASN A 211 15.11 12.36 2.66
CA ASN A 211 16.22 12.09 3.57
C ASN A 211 15.73 11.87 5.01
N ASP A 212 14.65 12.53 5.41
CA ASP A 212 13.99 12.30 6.70
C ASP A 212 13.53 10.85 6.89
N PHE A 213 13.30 10.10 5.81
CA PHE A 213 12.89 8.69 5.86
C PHE A 213 14.08 7.72 5.92
N ARG A 214 15.27 8.13 5.46
CA ARG A 214 16.46 7.24 5.36
C ARG A 214 17.08 6.89 6.71
N THR A 215 16.85 7.70 7.74
CA THR A 215 17.51 7.58 9.05
C THR A 215 16.64 6.96 10.13
N ARG A 216 15.38 6.62 9.83
CA ARG A 216 14.40 6.14 10.82
C ARG A 216 14.30 4.62 10.82
N CYS A 217 14.18 4.04 12.01
CA CYS A 217 14.01 2.60 12.19
C CYS A 217 12.74 2.30 12.99
N VAL A 218 11.98 1.29 12.54
CA VAL A 218 10.92 0.69 13.36
C VAL A 218 11.58 -0.17 14.45
N PRO A 219 11.08 -0.19 15.69
CA PRO A 219 11.56 -1.10 16.73
C PRO A 219 11.58 -2.55 16.23
N ARG A 220 12.68 -3.26 16.45
CA ARG A 220 12.78 -4.68 16.08
C ARG A 220 12.17 -5.54 17.19
N PRO A 221 11.42 -6.60 16.86
CA PRO A 221 10.99 -7.57 17.86
C PRO A 221 12.24 -8.18 18.54
N ARG A 222 12.20 -8.26 19.88
CA ARG A 222 13.21 -8.94 20.71
C ARG A 222 12.82 -10.40 20.88
#